data_AF-A0A7S1Q6S5-F1
#
_entry.id   AF-A0A7S1Q6S5-F1
#
_cell.length_a   1.000
_cell.length_b   1.000
_cell.length_c   1.000
_cell.angle_alpha   90.00
_cell.angle_beta   90.00
_cell.angle_gamma   90.00
#
_symmetry.space_group_name_H-M   'P 1'
#
loop_
_entity.id
_entity.type
_entity.pdbx_description
1 polymer ?
#
loop_
_entity_poly.entity_id
_entity_poly.type
_entity_poly.pdbx_seq_one_letter_code
_entity_poly.pdbx_strand_id
1 'polypeptide(L)'
;ESLDLLPCREQIGKGVPCRCTYLVPLRRIGDGLLRGLRALESVVLPLGLEEIGEAVLRECERLVTVDFSACTSLRRIGKFSLRSLPALRSLVLPPNIEEIGDGVLSECENLVTLDL
;
A
#
# COMPACT_ATOMS: atom_id res chain seq x y z
N GLU A 1 -5.97 -19.02 -11.72
CA GLU A 1 -6.90 -17.88 -11.79
C GLU A 1 -6.20 -16.63 -11.28
N SER A 2 -5.51 -15.94 -12.18
CA SER A 2 -4.86 -14.66 -11.95
C SER A 2 -5.84 -13.56 -12.36
N LEU A 3 -6.35 -12.79 -11.38
CA LEU A 3 -6.97 -11.51 -11.71
C LEU A 3 -5.84 -10.54 -12.06
N ASP A 4 -5.47 -10.56 -13.34
CA ASP A 4 -4.64 -9.57 -14.01
C ASP A 4 -5.31 -8.18 -13.93
N LEU A 5 -5.14 -7.50 -12.80
CA LEU A 5 -5.39 -6.07 -12.67
C LEU A 5 -4.18 -5.31 -13.22
N LEU A 6 -4.08 -5.22 -14.54
CA LEU A 6 -3.18 -4.29 -15.25
C LEU A 6 -4.03 -3.26 -16.03
N PRO A 7 -3.65 -1.97 -16.13
CA PRO A 7 -2.78 -1.21 -15.25
C PRO A 7 -3.42 0.17 -14.95
N CYS A 8 -3.85 0.43 -13.71
CA CYS A 8 -4.05 1.81 -13.25
C CYS A 8 -2.70 2.46 -12.93
N ARG A 9 -1.77 2.45 -13.90
CA ARG A 9 -0.37 2.86 -13.78
C ARG A 9 -0.19 4.36 -13.47
N GLU A 10 -1.28 5.14 -13.49
CA GLU A 10 -1.29 6.59 -13.26
C GLU A 10 -2.11 7.04 -12.03
N GLN A 11 -2.85 6.16 -11.35
CA GLN A 11 -3.87 6.60 -10.39
C GLN A 11 -3.44 6.72 -8.93
N ILE A 12 -2.18 6.46 -8.62
CA ILE A 12 -1.70 6.52 -7.23
C ILE A 12 -0.71 7.69 -7.03
N GLY A 13 -0.41 8.44 -8.09
CA GLY A 13 0.55 9.56 -8.09
C GLY A 13 -0.02 10.94 -8.41
N LYS A 14 -1.33 11.11 -8.59
CA LYS A 14 -1.93 12.44 -8.81
C LYS A 14 -3.19 12.58 -7.98
N GLY A 15 -3.26 13.65 -7.18
CA GLY A 15 -4.45 14.11 -6.47
C GLY A 15 -5.56 14.56 -7.44
N VAL A 16 -6.04 13.66 -8.28
CA VAL A 16 -7.21 13.83 -9.12
C VAL A 16 -8.30 12.95 -8.51
N PRO A 17 -9.42 13.52 -8.05
CA PRO A 17 -10.61 12.73 -7.78
C PRO A 17 -11.08 12.21 -9.13
N CYS A 18 -10.64 11.02 -9.52
CA CYS A 18 -11.15 10.37 -10.72
C CYS A 18 -12.65 10.22 -10.53
N ARG A 19 -13.42 10.98 -11.32
CA ARG A 19 -14.88 10.88 -11.47
C ARG A 19 -15.27 9.59 -12.20
N CYS A 20 -14.56 8.51 -11.91
CA CYS A 20 -15.01 7.16 -12.12
C CYS A 20 -15.85 6.84 -10.89
N THR A 21 -17.16 6.81 -11.07
CA THR A 21 -18.10 6.20 -10.13
C THR A 21 -17.78 4.70 -10.05
N TYR A 22 -16.65 4.32 -9.45
CA TYR A 22 -16.30 2.95 -9.13
C TYR A 22 -17.08 2.60 -7.86
N LEU A 23 -18.34 2.24 -8.06
CA LEU A 23 -19.24 1.61 -7.10
C LEU A 23 -18.82 0.16 -6.77
N VAL A 24 -17.54 -0.18 -6.94
CA VAL A 24 -16.99 -1.47 -6.57
C VAL A 24 -15.97 -1.22 -5.48
N PRO A 25 -16.19 -1.70 -4.24
CA PRO A 25 -15.17 -1.63 -3.22
C PRO A 25 -13.93 -2.37 -3.73
N LEU A 26 -12.82 -1.66 -3.89
CA LEU A 26 -11.52 -2.26 -4.19
C LEU A 26 -11.09 -3.06 -2.96
N ARG A 27 -11.44 -4.35 -2.95
CA ARG A 27 -11.19 -5.25 -1.82
C ARG A 27 -9.75 -5.75 -1.76
N ARG A 28 -9.05 -5.84 -2.89
CA ARG A 28 -7.70 -6.42 -2.95
C ARG A 28 -6.79 -5.63 -3.88
N ILE A 29 -5.53 -5.46 -3.48
CA ILE A 29 -4.46 -4.93 -4.33
C ILE A 29 -3.58 -6.09 -4.75
N GLY A 30 -3.40 -6.28 -6.05
CA GLY A 30 -2.54 -7.32 -6.61
C GLY A 30 -1.05 -7.07 -6.33
N ASP A 31 -0.26 -8.13 -6.44
CA ASP A 31 1.16 -8.12 -6.13
C ASP A 31 1.94 -7.11 -7.00
N GLY A 32 2.85 -6.35 -6.39
CA GLY A 32 3.77 -5.47 -7.10
C GLY A 32 3.15 -4.26 -7.83
N LEU A 33 1.87 -3.95 -7.59
CA LEU A 33 1.14 -2.93 -8.36
C LEU A 33 1.74 -1.50 -8.28
N LEU A 34 2.40 -1.19 -7.16
CA LEU A 34 3.03 0.09 -6.85
C LEU A 34 4.56 0.00 -6.77
N ARG A 35 5.16 -1.10 -7.24
CA ARG A 35 6.58 -1.38 -7.06
C ARG A 35 7.45 -0.42 -7.89
N GLY A 36 8.49 0.12 -7.26
CA GLY A 36 9.51 0.94 -7.91
C GLY A 36 9.04 2.34 -8.27
N LEU A 37 7.93 2.82 -7.70
CA LEU A 37 7.41 4.15 -7.96
C LEU A 37 8.20 5.20 -7.19
N ARG A 38 9.30 5.64 -7.80
CA ARG A 38 10.21 6.64 -7.25
C ARG A 38 9.58 8.02 -7.05
N ALA A 39 8.44 8.32 -7.70
CA ALA A 39 7.74 9.61 -7.56
C ALA A 39 6.57 9.58 -6.56
N LEU A 40 6.32 8.43 -5.92
CA LEU A 40 5.20 8.23 -5.01
C LEU A 40 5.52 8.84 -3.64
N GLU A 41 4.93 10.00 -3.33
CA GLU A 41 5.14 10.68 -2.04
C GLU A 41 4.08 10.30 -1.00
N SER A 42 2.84 10.06 -1.46
CA SER A 42 1.71 9.63 -0.63
C SER A 42 0.86 8.61 -1.37
N VAL A 43 0.19 7.75 -0.61
CA VAL A 43 -0.70 6.71 -1.12
C VAL A 43 -2.02 6.82 -0.38
N VAL A 44 -3.12 6.96 -1.14
CA VAL A 44 -4.48 6.94 -0.60
C VAL A 44 -5.13 5.63 -1.00
N LEU A 45 -5.57 4.87 -0.02
CA LEU A 45 -6.16 3.56 -0.22
C LEU A 45 -7.67 3.58 0.06
N PRO A 46 -8.45 2.70 -0.60
CA PRO A 46 -9.88 2.63 -0.40
C PRO A 46 -10.24 2.05 0.97
N LEU A 47 -11.29 2.59 1.61
CA LEU A 47 -11.79 2.17 2.92
C LEU A 47 -12.13 0.66 3.00
N GLY A 48 -12.57 0.08 1.87
CA GLY A 48 -12.96 -1.32 1.75
C GLY A 48 -11.83 -2.27 1.37
N LEU A 49 -10.58 -1.85 1.48
CA LEU A 49 -9.43 -2.70 1.22
C LEU A 49 -9.32 -3.79 2.28
N GLU A 50 -9.37 -5.05 1.87
CA GLU A 50 -9.30 -6.25 2.72
C GLU A 50 -7.91 -6.89 2.70
N GLU A 51 -7.21 -6.82 1.55
CA GLU A 51 -5.95 -7.53 1.33
C GLU A 51 -4.97 -6.74 0.47
N ILE A 52 -3.71 -6.71 0.90
CA ILE A 52 -2.57 -6.17 0.14
C ILE A 52 -1.73 -7.34 -0.33
N GLY A 53 -1.42 -7.39 -1.61
CA GLY A 53 -0.53 -8.39 -2.19
C GLY A 53 0.94 -8.28 -1.76
N GLU A 54 1.76 -9.16 -2.32
CA GLU A 54 3.20 -9.18 -2.13
C GLU A 54 3.87 -8.00 -2.84
N ALA A 55 4.90 -7.41 -2.20
CA ALA A 55 5.76 -6.39 -2.81
C ALA A 55 5.05 -5.16 -3.42
N VAL A 56 3.84 -4.83 -2.95
CA VAL A 56 3.02 -3.76 -3.54
C VAL A 56 3.76 -2.43 -3.60
N LEU A 57 4.28 -1.93 -2.48
CA LEU A 57 5.01 -0.65 -2.36
C LEU A 57 6.53 -0.86 -2.29
N ARG A 58 7.05 -1.96 -2.85
CA ARG A 58 8.48 -2.23 -2.80
C ARG A 58 9.29 -1.20 -3.59
N GLU A 59 10.46 -0.79 -3.08
CA GLU A 59 11.41 0.11 -3.78
C GLU A 59 10.83 1.52 -4.09
N CYS A 60 9.91 2.03 -3.26
CA CYS A 60 9.42 3.41 -3.37
C CYS A 60 10.34 4.39 -2.61
N GLU A 61 11.23 5.06 -3.35
CA GLU A 61 12.29 5.88 -2.78
C GLU A 61 11.82 7.20 -2.13
N ARG A 62 10.64 7.71 -2.49
CA ARG A 62 10.11 9.00 -2.00
C ARG A 62 8.92 8.89 -1.07
N LEU A 63 8.50 7.68 -0.73
CA LEU A 63 7.32 7.46 0.08
C LEU A 63 7.65 7.78 1.54
N VAL A 64 7.14 8.90 2.05
CA VAL A 64 7.47 9.40 3.40
C VAL A 64 6.52 8.86 4.46
N THR A 65 5.24 8.76 4.12
CA THR A 65 4.18 8.38 5.04
C THR A 65 3.24 7.38 4.40
N VAL A 66 2.88 6.34 5.14
CA VAL A 66 1.87 5.37 4.74
C VAL A 66 0.82 5.27 5.83
N ASP A 67 -0.42 5.59 5.48
CA ASP A 67 -1.54 5.58 6.41
C ASP A 67 -2.61 4.59 5.95
N PHE A 68 -2.73 3.49 6.69
CA PHE A 68 -3.76 2.47 6.51
C PHE A 68 -4.89 2.57 7.55
N SER A 69 -4.91 3.59 8.43
CA SER A 69 -5.92 3.73 9.49
C SER A 69 -7.36 3.76 8.97
N ALA A 70 -7.56 4.32 7.78
CA ALA A 70 -8.85 4.36 7.10
C ALA A 70 -9.29 2.99 6.56
N CYS A 71 -8.38 2.04 6.37
CA CYS A 71 -8.66 0.71 5.84
C CYS A 71 -9.11 -0.23 6.97
N THR A 72 -10.30 0.02 7.54
CA THR A 72 -10.82 -0.77 8.66
C THR A 72 -11.13 -2.23 8.32
N SER A 73 -11.26 -2.55 7.03
CA SER A 73 -11.50 -3.90 6.53
C SER A 73 -10.20 -4.68 6.25
N LEU A 74 -9.03 -4.06 6.40
CA LEU A 74 -7.74 -4.64 6.09
C LEU A 74 -7.41 -5.78 7.05
N ARG A 75 -7.34 -7.00 6.52
CA ARG A 75 -7.03 -8.20 7.31
C ARG A 75 -5.65 -8.74 7.02
N ARG A 76 -5.18 -8.61 5.78
CA ARG A 76 -3.95 -9.28 5.32
C ARG A 76 -3.02 -8.34 4.58
N ILE A 77 -1.74 -8.39 4.95
CA ILE A 77 -0.65 -7.68 4.28
C ILE A 77 0.33 -8.71 3.72
N GLY A 78 0.54 -8.70 2.41
CA GLY A 78 1.44 -9.61 1.73
C GLY A 78 2.91 -9.39 2.07
N LYS A 79 3.75 -10.39 1.78
CA LYS A 79 5.18 -10.36 2.09
C LYS A 79 5.87 -9.20 1.37
N PHE A 80 6.89 -8.62 1.99
CA PHE A 80 7.68 -7.55 1.38
C PHE A 80 6.88 -6.34 0.84
N SER A 81 5.62 -6.16 1.26
CA SER A 81 4.73 -5.16 0.68
C SER A 81 5.23 -3.73 0.85
N LEU A 82 6.01 -3.45 1.89
CA LEU A 82 6.64 -2.15 2.19
C LEU A 82 8.17 -2.28 2.22
N ARG A 83 8.76 -3.15 1.40
CA ARG A 83 10.20 -3.41 1.42
C ARG A 83 11.01 -2.30 0.73
N SER A 84 12.18 -1.96 1.29
CA SER A 84 13.14 -1.03 0.71
C SER A 84 12.52 0.35 0.51
N LEU A 85 12.06 0.94 1.62
CA LEU A 85 11.50 2.29 1.66
C LEU A 85 12.46 3.22 2.39
N PRO A 86 13.45 3.79 1.69
CA PRO A 86 14.48 4.62 2.33
C PRO A 86 13.95 5.94 2.86
N ALA A 87 12.82 6.45 2.37
CA ALA A 87 12.24 7.71 2.85
C ALA A 87 11.12 7.55 3.88
N LEU A 88 10.66 6.31 4.14
CA LEU A 88 9.49 6.07 5.00
C LEU A 88 9.82 6.41 6.44
N ARG A 89 9.09 7.37 7.01
CA ARG A 89 9.25 7.83 8.40
C ARG A 89 8.12 7.37 9.30
N SER A 90 6.91 7.28 8.77
CA SER A 90 5.72 6.94 9.53
C SER A 90 4.88 5.92 8.79
N LEU A 91 4.52 4.87 9.50
CA LEU A 91 3.58 3.85 9.08
C LEU A 91 2.46 3.73 10.12
N VAL A 92 1.22 3.91 9.67
CA VAL A 92 0.03 3.68 10.50
C VAL A 92 -0.72 2.49 9.94
N LEU A 93 -0.91 1.46 10.76
CA LEU A 93 -1.65 0.25 10.44
C LEU A 93 -3.04 0.28 11.10
N PRO A 94 -4.06 -0.36 10.50
CA PRO A 94 -5.38 -0.50 11.10
C PRO A 94 -5.39 -1.61 12.16
N PRO A 95 -6.28 -1.51 13.15
CA PRO A 95 -6.31 -2.43 14.29
C PRO A 95 -6.79 -3.84 13.95
N ASN A 96 -7.34 -4.05 12.75
CA ASN A 96 -8.00 -5.31 12.34
C ASN A 96 -7.11 -6.23 11.49
N ILE A 97 -5.79 -6.00 11.47
CA ILE A 97 -4.86 -6.87 10.74
C ILE A 97 -4.76 -8.23 11.45
N GLU A 98 -5.06 -9.29 10.71
CA GLU A 98 -4.98 -10.68 11.14
C GLU A 98 -3.66 -11.32 10.70
N GLU A 99 -3.14 -10.95 9.51
CA GLU A 99 -1.91 -11.51 8.95
C GLU A 99 -0.99 -10.42 8.39
N ILE A 100 0.28 -10.45 8.81
CA ILE A 100 1.35 -9.63 8.26
C ILE A 100 2.38 -10.57 7.64
N GLY A 101 2.66 -10.38 6.35
CA GLY A 101 3.62 -11.17 5.62
C GLY A 101 5.05 -10.96 6.11
N ASP A 102 5.92 -11.93 5.82
CA ASP A 102 7.32 -11.84 6.17
C ASP A 102 8.00 -10.64 5.50
N GLY A 103 8.84 -9.93 6.25
CA GLY A 103 9.67 -8.87 5.72
C GLY A 103 8.92 -7.67 5.14
N VAL A 104 7.68 -7.42 5.58
CA VAL A 104 6.88 -6.26 5.12
C VAL A 104 7.68 -4.97 5.22
N LEU A 105 8.41 -4.75 6.32
CA LEU A 105 9.26 -3.57 6.55
C LEU A 105 10.76 -3.85 6.37
N SER A 106 11.13 -4.86 5.60
CA SER A 106 12.54 -5.14 5.32
C SER A 106 13.20 -3.96 4.61
N GLU A 107 14.40 -3.57 5.05
CA GLU A 107 15.18 -2.48 4.45
C GLU A 107 14.48 -1.10 4.55
N CYS A 108 13.63 -0.89 5.56
CA CYS A 108 13.09 0.41 5.94
C CYS A 108 13.97 1.07 7.01
N GLU A 109 15.10 1.64 6.59
CA GLU A 109 16.12 2.15 7.52
C GLU A 109 15.72 3.44 8.24
N ASN A 110 14.78 4.21 7.70
CA ASN A 110 14.39 5.53 8.21
C ASN A 110 13.03 5.54 8.94
N LEU A 111 12.45 4.37 9.24
CA LEU A 111 11.17 4.29 9.93
C LEU A 111 11.33 4.75 11.38
N VAL A 112 10.64 5.82 11.75
CA VAL A 112 10.68 6.42 13.10
C VAL A 112 9.47 6.00 13.91
N THR A 113 8.28 6.03 13.28
CA THR A 113 7.02 5.72 13.95
C THR A 113 6.27 4.58 13.26
N LEU A 114 5.84 3.64 14.08
CA LEU A 114 4.95 2.54 13.71
C LEU A 114 3.77 2.58 14.68
N ASP A 115 2.59 2.91 14.16
CA ASP A 115 1.33 2.89 14.89
C ASP A 115 0.51 1.67 14.43
N LEU A 116 -0.07 0.95 15.40
CA LEU A 116 -0.85 -0.29 15.24
C LEU A 116 -2.29 -0.10 15.72
#